data_AF-A0A931SZS5-F1
#
_entry.id   AF-A0A931SZS5-F1
#
_cell.length_a   1.000
_cell.length_b   1.000
_cell.length_c   1.000
_cell.angle_alpha   90.00
_cell.angle_beta   90.00
_cell.angle_gamma   90.00
#
_symmetry.space_group_name_H-M   'P 1'
#
loop_
_entity.id
_entity.type
_entity.pdbx_description
1 polymer ?
#
loop_
_entity_poly.entity_id
_entity_poly.type
_entity_poly.pdbx_seq_one_letter_code
_entity_poly.pdbx_strand_id
1 'polypeptide(L)' 'TKGSGNALIFMDGKEIKATWRKDKRTARTLLFDSSGLPIKFNRGNIWFEILPTTGVADAK' A
#
# COMPACT_ATOMS: atom_id res chain seq x y z
N THR A 1 -2.35 14.87 -0.66
CA THR A 1 -3.11 13.96 0.21
C THR A 1 -2.29 13.53 1.44
N LYS A 2 -2.96 13.37 2.59
CA LYS A 2 -2.51 12.78 3.87
C LYS A 2 -3.54 11.71 4.26
N GLY A 3 -3.15 10.65 4.95
CA GLY A 3 -4.11 9.63 5.36
C GLY A 3 -3.49 8.30 5.75
N SER A 4 -4.35 7.33 6.05
CA SER A 4 -3.99 5.95 6.34
C SER A 4 -5.13 5.02 5.94
N GLY A 5 -4.83 3.74 5.76
CA GLY A 5 -5.85 2.74 5.47
C GLY A 5 -5.25 1.35 5.26
N ASN A 6 -6.11 0.41 4.87
CA ASN A 6 -5.71 -0.95 4.55
C ASN A 6 -5.01 -1.01 3.19
N ALA A 7 -4.13 -1.98 3.02
CA ALA A 7 -3.45 -2.28 1.77
C ALA A 7 -3.28 -3.80 1.61
N LEU A 8 -3.22 -4.24 0.36
CA LEU A 8 -2.77 -5.58 -0.02
C LEU A 8 -1.47 -5.43 -0.82
N ILE A 9 -0.48 -6.25 -0.51
CA ILE A 9 0.81 -6.25 -1.19
C ILE A 9 1.02 -7.62 -1.81
N PHE A 10 1.28 -7.65 -3.11
CA PHE A 10 1.58 -8.86 -3.87
C PHE A 10 3.07 -8.88 -4.19
N MET A 11 3.81 -9.82 -3.59
CA MET A 11 5.26 -9.94 -3.74
C MET A 11 5.67 -11.40 -3.51
N ASP A 12 6.64 -11.89 -4.28
CA ASP A 12 7.14 -13.28 -4.17
C ASP A 12 6.03 -14.35 -4.24
N GLY A 13 4.99 -14.08 -5.04
CA GLY A 13 3.82 -14.97 -5.18
C GLY A 13 2.92 -15.03 -3.95
N LYS A 14 3.07 -14.12 -2.98
CA LYS A 14 2.27 -14.08 -1.75
C LYS A 14 1.47 -12.77 -1.67
N GLU A 15 0.26 -12.88 -1.11
CA GLU A 15 -0.51 -11.73 -0.65
C GLU A 15 -0.15 -11.43 0.82
N ILE A 16 0.14 -10.16 1.09
CA ILE A 16 0.46 -9.66 2.43
C ILE A 16 -0.56 -8.59 2.81
N LYS A 17 -1.30 -8.83 3.90
CA LYS A 17 -2.20 -7.83 4.49
C LYS A 17 -1.36 -6.76 5.19
N ALA A 18 -1.59 -5.51 4.83
CA ALA A 18 -0.80 -4.39 5.29
C ALA A 18 -1.67 -3.17 5.60
N THR A 19 -1.05 -2.17 6.21
CA THR A 19 -1.62 -0.82 6.33
C THR A 19 -0.69 0.19 5.67
N TRP A 20 -1.25 1.22 5.06
CA TRP A 20 -0.49 2.36 4.56
C TRP A 20 -0.71 3.58 5.45
N ARG A 21 0.32 4.42 5.58
CA ARG A 21 0.23 5.72 6.27
C ARG A 21 1.05 6.78 5.54
N LYS A 22 0.50 7.99 5.45
CA LYS A 22 1.16 9.16 4.91
C LYS A 22 0.82 10.39 5.77
N ASP A 23 1.78 10.79 6.60
CA ASP A 23 1.54 11.79 7.66
C ASP A 23 1.33 13.21 7.11
N LYS A 24 2.03 13.57 6.04
CA LYS A 24 1.98 14.91 5.41
C LYS A 24 1.95 14.81 3.89
N ARG A 25 1.53 15.89 3.22
CA ARG A 25 1.48 15.96 1.75
C ARG A 25 2.83 15.66 1.10
N THR A 26 3.93 16.10 1.71
CA THR A 26 5.31 15.90 1.26
C THR A 26 6.01 14.69 1.88
N ALA A 27 5.38 14.01 2.83
CA ALA A 27 5.93 12.80 3.43
C ALA A 27 5.83 11.62 2.46
N ARG A 28 6.66 10.61 2.68
CA ARG A 28 6.57 9.32 1.99
C ARG A 28 5.33 8.56 2.45
N THR A 29 4.73 7.80 1.55
CA THR A 29 3.79 6.74 1.93
C THR A 29 4.58 5.56 2.47
N LEU A 30 4.26 5.13 3.68
CA LEU A 30 4.88 3.98 4.33
C LEU A 30 3.86 2.84 4.42
N LEU A 31 4.33 1.61 4.22
CA LEU A 31 3.53 0.40 4.35
C LEU A 31 4.04 -0.43 5.51
N PHE A 32 3.12 -0.98 6.30
CA PHE A 32 3.41 -1.76 7.49
C PHE A 32 2.67 -3.09 7.44
N ASP A 33 3.32 -4.15 7.91
CA ASP A 33 2.68 -5.45 8.07
C ASP A 33 1.70 -5.47 9.26
N SER A 34 1.07 -6.62 9.49
CA SER A 34 0.15 -6.84 10.61
C SER A 34 0.81 -6.68 11.99
N SER A 35 2.13 -6.79 12.07
CA SER A 35 2.91 -6.61 13.30
C SER A 35 3.34 -5.15 13.51
N GLY A 36 3.00 -4.26 12.57
CA GLY A 36 3.35 -2.84 12.60
C GLY A 36 4.78 -2.54 12.14
N LEU A 37 5.49 -3.52 11.56
CA LEU A 37 6.84 -3.33 11.03
C LEU A 37 6.79 -2.83 9.58
N PRO A 38 7.73 -1.96 9.16
CA PRO A 38 7.79 -1.51 7.77
C PRO A 38 8.01 -2.66 6.79
N ILE A 39 7.23 -2.67 5.70
CA ILE A 39 7.40 -3.65 4.61
C ILE A 39 8.74 -3.39 3.92
N LYS A 40 9.53 -4.45 3.77
CA LYS A 40 10.75 -4.46 2.97
C LYS A 40 10.42 -4.93 1.57
N PHE A 41 10.53 -4.04 0.59
CA PHE A 41 10.31 -4.37 -0.81
C PHE A 41 11.54 -5.03 -1.42
N ASN A 42 11.30 -5.99 -2.30
CA ASN A 42 12.34 -6.50 -3.19
C ASN A 42 12.84 -5.37 -4.11
N ARG A 43 14.10 -5.47 -4.51
CA ARG A 43 14.70 -4.50 -5.43
C ARG A 43 14.04 -4.64 -6.80
N GLY A 44 13.60 -3.52 -7.37
CA GLY A 44 13.01 -3.48 -8.70
C GLY A 44 11.88 -2.47 -8.79
N ASN A 45 11.06 -2.64 -9.83
CA ASN A 45 9.91 -1.80 -10.06
C ASN A 45 8.79 -2.16 -9.08
N ILE A 46 8.19 -1.13 -8.50
CA ILE A 46 7.04 -1.26 -7.61
C ILE A 46 5.87 -0.55 -8.27
N TRP A 47 4.76 -1.24 -8.39
CA TRP A 47 3.51 -0.69 -8.92
C TRP A 47 2.58 -0.37 -7.75
N PHE A 48 2.00 0.83 -7.79
CA PHE A 48 1.03 1.29 -6.79
C PHE A 48 -0.30 1.57 -7.46
N GLU A 49 -1.34 0.92 -6.96
CA GLU A 49 -2.72 1.19 -7.34
C GLU A 49 -3.46 1.75 -6.13
N ILE A 50 -4.07 2.92 -6.29
CA ILE A 50 -4.84 3.59 -5.23
C ILE A 50 -6.30 3.47 -5.62
N LEU A 51 -7.02 2.63 -4.88
CA LEU A 51 -8.44 2.36 -5.13
C LEU A 51 -9.31 3.28 -4.26
N PRO A 52 -10.44 3.79 -4.79
CA PRO A 52 -11.44 4.43 -3.96
C PRO A 52 -12.11 3.38 -3.07
N THR A 53 -12.49 3.77 -1.86
CA THR A 53 -13.27 2.90 -0.95
C THR A 53 -14.74 2.79 -1.36
N THR A 54 -15.18 3.63 -2.31
CA THR A 54 -16.56 3.68 -2.81
C THR A 54 -16.52 3.82 -4.33
N GLY A 55 -17.07 2.82 -5.04
CA GLY A 55 -17.08 2.73 -6.50
C GLY A 55 -16.32 1.49 -7.01
N VAL A 56 -16.84 0.86 -8.06
CA VAL A 56 -16.18 -0.27 -8.75
C VAL A 56 -15.23 0.32 -9.78
N ALA A 57 -13.95 -0.05 -9.73
CA ALA A 57 -13.02 0.27 -10.80
C ALA A 57 -13.11 -0.83 -11.86
N ASP A 58 -13.68 -0.51 -13.02
CA ASP A 58 -13.62 -1.40 -14.19
C ASP A 58 -12.21 -1.35 -14.77
N ALA A 59 -11.46 -2.45 -14.65
CA ALA A 59 -10.24 -2.64 -15.43
C ALA A 59 -10.62 -3.05 -16.85
N LYS A 60 -10.19 -2.28 -17.85
CA LYS A 60 -10.35 -2.58 -19.27
C LYS A 60 -9.22 -3.46 -19.80
#